data_AF-A0A0K1EU00-F1
#
_entry.id   AF-A0A0K1EU00-F1
#
_cell.length_a   1.000
_cell.length_b   1.000
_cell.length_c   1.000
_cell.angle_alpha   90.00
_cell.angle_beta   90.00
_cell.angle_gamma   90.00
#
_symmetry.space_group_name_H-M   'P 1'
#
loop_
_entity.id
_entity.type
_entity.pdbx_description
1 polymer ?
#
loop_
_entity_poly.entity_id
_entity_poly.type
_entity_poly.pdbx_seq_one_letter_code
_entity_poly.pdbx_strand_id
1 'polypeptide(L)'
;MPMADLPREPGPAARNASFRRTRTAARATMVRRSLSFVRLVSLLSLLVLSGCVYGPENNDWVDWSRLTFRGFAENPAATIEIQAYNQRTGVWNVVTTATSTSSPTTFGGQQLYSWSLTNFDFFASVPDAACYWSSHVFCAIPGGFASAKFRFKEQGSALAHLVTFDDGGVACVIDQVDDGEDWFAAGSSCSSDDSPVLTLRVLT
;
A
#
# COMPACT_ATOMS: atom_id res chain seq x y z
N MET A 1 24.94 -7.16 48.94
CA MET A 1 23.64 -6.66 48.44
C MET A 1 22.72 -7.86 48.29
N PRO A 2 21.69 -8.01 49.14
CA PRO A 2 20.85 -9.21 49.14
C PRO A 2 19.72 -9.14 48.10
N MET A 3 19.50 -10.26 47.42
CA MET A 3 18.38 -10.55 46.52
C MET A 3 17.06 -10.62 47.29
N ALA A 4 16.00 -10.05 46.73
CA ALA A 4 14.64 -10.23 47.21
C ALA A 4 13.90 -11.21 46.28
N ASP A 5 13.61 -12.39 46.82
CA ASP A 5 12.64 -13.38 46.32
C ASP A 5 11.22 -12.77 46.32
N LEU A 6 10.45 -13.05 45.26
CA LEU A 6 9.00 -12.84 45.24
C LEU A 6 8.25 -14.18 45.11
N PRO A 7 7.11 -14.34 45.82
CA PRO A 7 6.44 -15.62 46.00
C PRO A 7 5.52 -16.03 44.83
N ARG A 8 5.46 -17.34 44.61
CA ARG A 8 4.44 -18.07 43.81
C ARG A 8 3.11 -18.11 44.55
N GLU A 9 2.02 -17.81 43.85
CA GLU A 9 0.66 -18.19 44.25
C GLU A 9 0.12 -19.35 43.38
N PRO A 10 -0.43 -20.42 43.97
CA PRO A 10 -1.28 -21.40 43.29
C PRO A 10 -2.75 -21.21 43.67
N GLY A 11 -3.66 -21.32 42.70
CA GLY A 11 -5.11 -21.22 42.94
C GLY A 11 -5.96 -21.96 41.89
N PRO A 12 -6.78 -22.97 42.25
CA PRO A 12 -7.43 -23.90 41.32
C PRO A 12 -8.94 -23.67 41.11
N ALA A 13 -9.43 -24.26 40.01
CA ALA A 13 -10.74 -24.91 39.80
C ALA A 13 -12.04 -24.08 39.82
N ALA A 14 -12.82 -24.17 38.73
CA ALA A 14 -14.25 -24.53 38.82
C ALA A 14 -14.80 -25.02 37.47
N ARG A 15 -15.30 -26.26 37.49
CA ARG A 15 -16.16 -26.91 36.49
C ARG A 15 -17.51 -26.19 36.42
N ASN A 16 -18.12 -26.12 35.24
CA ASN A 16 -19.57 -26.20 35.12
C ASN A 16 -19.98 -26.86 33.81
N ALA A 17 -20.40 -28.12 33.93
CA ALA A 17 -21.17 -28.83 32.93
C ALA A 17 -22.65 -28.47 33.12
N SER A 18 -23.35 -28.14 32.04
CA SER A 18 -24.82 -28.11 32.04
C SER A 18 -25.36 -28.47 30.67
N PHE A 19 -25.92 -29.68 30.65
CA PHE A 19 -26.57 -30.35 29.55
C PHE A 19 -28.05 -29.89 29.51
N ARG A 20 -28.51 -29.29 28.42
CA ARG A 20 -29.96 -29.21 28.12
C ARG A 20 -30.22 -29.55 26.66
N ARG A 21 -30.64 -30.80 26.45
CA ARG A 21 -31.39 -31.25 25.28
C ARG A 21 -32.82 -30.72 25.38
N THR A 22 -33.26 -29.99 24.37
CA THR A 22 -34.69 -29.85 24.03
C THR A 22 -34.84 -30.15 22.55
N ARG A 23 -35.35 -31.37 22.27
CA ARG A 23 -35.91 -31.76 20.99
C ARG A 23 -37.41 -31.46 21.04
N THR A 24 -37.89 -30.61 20.13
CA THR A 24 -39.24 -30.79 19.58
C THR A 24 -39.27 -30.25 18.16
N ALA A 25 -39.64 -31.13 17.24
CA ALA A 25 -39.75 -30.89 15.81
C ALA A 25 -41.09 -30.23 15.47
N ALA A 26 -41.08 -29.35 14.46
CA ALA A 26 -42.25 -29.12 13.62
C ALA A 26 -41.77 -28.83 12.19
N ARG A 27 -42.16 -29.71 11.28
CA ARG A 27 -41.97 -29.59 9.83
C ARG A 27 -42.79 -28.42 9.30
N ALA A 28 -42.17 -27.53 8.54
CA ALA A 28 -42.84 -26.75 7.52
C ALA A 28 -42.04 -26.85 6.23
N THR A 29 -42.56 -27.66 5.32
CA THR A 29 -42.10 -27.83 3.95
C THR A 29 -42.22 -26.48 3.24
N MET A 30 -41.09 -25.81 2.97
CA MET A 30 -41.05 -24.74 2.00
C MET A 30 -40.01 -25.12 0.95
N VAL A 31 -40.50 -25.65 -0.16
CA VAL A 31 -39.78 -25.84 -1.41
C VAL A 31 -39.35 -24.45 -1.90
N ARG A 32 -38.16 -24.00 -1.48
CA ARG A 32 -37.51 -22.81 -2.03
C ARG A 32 -36.47 -23.26 -3.03
N ARG A 33 -36.92 -23.26 -4.30
CA ARG A 33 -36.13 -23.08 -5.53
C ARG A 33 -34.62 -23.17 -5.33
N SER A 34 -34.09 -24.37 -5.59
CA SER A 34 -32.71 -24.57 -6.03
C SER A 34 -32.51 -23.88 -7.37
N LEU A 35 -32.22 -22.57 -7.34
CA LEU A 35 -31.78 -21.80 -8.50
C LEU A 35 -30.49 -21.07 -8.10
N SER A 36 -29.38 -21.65 -8.55
CA SER A 36 -28.20 -20.90 -8.98
C SER A 36 -27.36 -20.18 -7.92
N PHE A 37 -26.95 -20.84 -6.85
CA PHE A 37 -25.84 -20.36 -6.00
C PHE A 37 -24.44 -20.67 -6.55
N VAL A 38 -24.33 -21.22 -7.77
CA VAL A 38 -23.05 -21.58 -8.43
C VAL A 38 -22.54 -20.46 -9.36
N ARG A 39 -23.23 -19.31 -9.47
CA ARG A 39 -22.85 -18.21 -10.40
C ARG A 39 -22.49 -16.87 -9.72
N LEU A 40 -22.26 -16.86 -8.41
CA LEU A 40 -21.91 -15.64 -7.67
C LEU A 40 -20.51 -15.69 -7.02
N VAL A 41 -19.66 -16.63 -7.47
CA VAL A 41 -18.26 -16.75 -7.03
C VAL A 41 -17.27 -16.43 -8.15
N SER A 42 -17.72 -16.27 -9.40
CA SER A 42 -16.84 -16.02 -10.56
C SER A 42 -16.62 -14.54 -10.90
N LEU A 43 -17.03 -13.61 -10.03
CA LEU A 43 -16.87 -12.16 -10.23
C LEU A 43 -15.84 -11.52 -9.29
N LEU A 44 -15.09 -12.34 -8.53
CA LEU A 44 -14.06 -11.90 -7.59
C LEU A 44 -12.68 -12.49 -7.97
N SER A 45 -12.36 -12.51 -9.27
CA SER A 45 -11.14 -13.16 -9.78
C SER A 45 -10.30 -12.23 -10.67
N LEU A 46 -10.36 -10.93 -10.42
CA LEU A 46 -9.38 -9.96 -10.89
C LEU A 46 -9.00 -9.08 -9.71
N LEU A 47 -8.42 -9.68 -8.66
CA LEU A 47 -7.52 -8.95 -7.78
C LEU A 47 -6.34 -8.56 -8.68
N VAL A 48 -6.39 -7.30 -9.09
CA VAL A 48 -5.52 -6.77 -10.14
C VAL A 48 -4.10 -6.75 -9.60
N LEU A 49 -3.20 -7.39 -10.33
CA LEU A 49 -1.80 -7.54 -9.96
C LEU A 49 -1.16 -6.15 -9.86
N SER A 50 -0.94 -5.66 -8.64
CA SER A 50 -0.49 -4.29 -8.35
C SER A 50 1.01 -4.05 -8.26
N GLY A 51 1.56 -3.39 -9.28
CA GLY A 51 2.83 -2.69 -9.07
C GLY A 51 2.77 -1.81 -7.81
N CYS A 52 3.92 -1.63 -7.16
CA CYS A 52 4.02 -0.96 -5.88
C CYS A 52 5.21 0.00 -5.85
N VAL A 53 5.20 0.91 -4.88
CA VAL A 53 6.27 1.86 -4.57
C VAL A 53 6.79 1.48 -3.19
N TYR A 54 7.99 0.92 -3.13
CA TYR A 54 8.59 0.48 -1.86
C TYR A 54 9.55 1.51 -1.26
N GLY A 55 9.77 2.65 -1.93
CA GLY A 55 10.64 3.70 -1.41
C GLY A 55 10.53 4.99 -2.20
N PRO A 56 10.42 6.16 -1.55
CA PRO A 56 10.24 6.34 -0.10
C PRO A 56 8.87 5.82 0.37
N GLU A 57 8.74 5.59 1.67
CA GLU A 57 7.49 5.23 2.34
C GLU A 57 6.72 6.48 2.77
N ASN A 58 5.44 6.30 3.09
CA ASN A 58 4.56 7.41 3.43
C ASN A 58 5.04 8.10 4.71
N ASN A 59 5.04 9.42 4.67
CA ASN A 59 5.57 10.33 5.68
C ASN A 59 7.11 10.35 5.83
N ASP A 60 7.86 9.73 4.92
CA ASP A 60 9.32 9.78 4.95
C ASP A 60 9.86 11.20 4.81
N TRP A 61 10.96 11.45 5.51
CA TRP A 61 11.75 12.67 5.38
C TRP A 61 12.74 12.54 4.22
N VAL A 62 12.67 13.46 3.27
CA VAL A 62 13.48 13.39 2.03
C VAL A 62 14.27 14.67 1.77
N ASP A 63 15.32 14.56 0.96
CA ASP A 63 15.90 15.73 0.29
C ASP A 63 14.96 16.14 -0.86
N TRP A 64 14.21 17.19 -0.60
CA TRP A 64 13.24 17.78 -1.53
C TRP A 64 13.79 18.26 -2.87
N SER A 65 15.11 18.51 -2.93
CA SER A 65 15.78 18.89 -4.15
C SER A 65 16.18 17.68 -4.99
N ARG A 66 16.34 16.50 -4.38
CA ARG A 66 16.84 15.27 -5.02
C ARG A 66 16.03 14.06 -4.60
N LEU A 67 14.92 13.86 -5.30
CA LEU A 67 14.02 12.76 -5.00
C LEU A 67 14.52 11.44 -5.60
N THR A 68 14.32 10.35 -4.86
CA THR A 68 14.55 8.99 -5.36
C THR A 68 13.32 8.15 -5.11
N PHE A 69 12.76 7.56 -6.16
CA PHE A 69 11.60 6.67 -6.10
C PHE A 69 11.98 5.29 -6.63
N ARG A 70 11.40 4.25 -6.02
CA ARG A 70 11.65 2.86 -6.38
C ARG A 70 10.39 2.02 -6.21
N GLY A 71 10.26 1.02 -7.05
CA GLY A 71 9.09 0.16 -7.02
C GLY A 71 9.21 -1.06 -7.91
N PHE A 72 8.10 -1.77 -8.02
CA PHE A 72 7.87 -2.84 -8.98
C PHE A 72 6.66 -2.51 -9.86
N ALA A 73 6.75 -2.86 -11.13
CA ALA A 73 5.68 -2.76 -12.12
C ALA A 73 5.14 -4.15 -12.45
N GLU A 74 3.92 -4.19 -12.98
CA GLU A 74 3.26 -5.41 -13.46
C GLU A 74 3.83 -5.85 -14.82
N ASN A 75 4.12 -4.90 -15.71
CA ASN A 75 4.56 -5.18 -17.07
C ASN A 75 6.06 -4.89 -17.29
N PRO A 76 6.73 -5.66 -18.17
CA PRO A 76 8.11 -5.39 -18.58
C PRO A 76 8.19 -4.11 -19.39
N ALA A 77 9.27 -3.34 -19.19
CA ALA A 77 9.53 -2.11 -19.94
C ALA A 77 8.35 -1.11 -19.91
N ALA A 78 7.54 -1.15 -18.84
CA ALA A 78 6.39 -0.30 -18.65
C ALA A 78 6.83 1.13 -18.29
N THR A 79 6.13 2.12 -18.84
CA THR A 79 6.29 3.51 -18.45
C THR A 79 5.52 3.80 -17.17
N ILE A 80 6.22 4.27 -16.15
CA ILE A 80 5.64 4.70 -14.88
C ILE A 80 5.56 6.22 -14.88
N GLU A 81 4.35 6.76 -14.95
CA GLU A 81 4.09 8.18 -14.74
C GLU A 81 4.18 8.51 -13.25
N ILE A 82 5.04 9.47 -12.92
CA ILE A 82 5.17 10.00 -11.57
C ILE A 82 4.41 11.32 -11.55
N GLN A 83 3.34 11.35 -10.74
CA GLN A 83 2.46 12.50 -10.63
C GLN A 83 2.64 13.17 -9.27
N ALA A 84 2.67 14.50 -9.25
CA ALA A 84 2.71 15.29 -8.03
C ALA A 84 1.46 16.17 -7.93
N TYR A 85 0.94 16.36 -6.72
CA TYR A 85 -0.22 17.20 -6.47
C TYR A 85 0.19 18.66 -6.36
N ASN A 86 -0.29 19.50 -7.26
CA ASN A 86 -0.09 20.94 -7.18
C ASN A 86 -1.08 21.50 -6.15
N GLN A 87 -0.59 21.92 -4.99
CA GLN A 87 -1.44 22.37 -3.89
C GLN A 87 -2.14 23.70 -4.18
N ARG A 88 -1.58 24.53 -5.08
CA ARG A 88 -2.20 25.79 -5.51
C ARG A 88 -3.40 25.54 -6.42
N THR A 89 -3.27 24.66 -7.42
CA THR A 89 -4.33 24.42 -8.41
C THR A 89 -5.28 23.29 -8.03
N GLY A 90 -4.89 22.43 -7.10
CA GLY A 90 -5.64 21.25 -6.70
C GLY A 90 -5.62 20.12 -7.73
N VAL A 91 -4.65 20.13 -8.64
CA VAL A 91 -4.56 19.19 -9.78
C VAL A 91 -3.31 18.32 -9.67
N TRP A 92 -3.45 17.06 -10.06
CA TRP A 92 -2.33 16.13 -10.23
C TRP A 92 -1.66 16.34 -11.60
N ASN A 93 -0.37 16.66 -11.58
CA ASN A 93 0.43 16.85 -12.81
C ASN A 93 1.46 15.74 -12.93
N VAL A 94 1.67 15.24 -14.15
CA VAL A 94 2.82 14.38 -14.45
C VAL A 94 4.08 15.25 -14.37
N VAL A 95 4.99 14.92 -13.47
CA VAL A 95 6.22 15.68 -13.25
C VAL A 95 7.44 15.01 -13.90
N THR A 96 7.40 13.70 -14.08
CA THR A 96 8.44 12.91 -14.73
C THR A 96 7.93 11.48 -14.99
N THR A 97 8.75 10.65 -15.63
CA THR A 97 8.48 9.23 -15.83
C THR A 97 9.69 8.38 -15.46
N ALA A 98 9.44 7.10 -15.20
CA ALA A 98 10.46 6.05 -15.10
C ALA A 98 10.07 4.87 -16.00
N THR A 99 11.00 3.94 -16.20
CA THR A 99 10.74 2.71 -16.98
C THR A 99 11.11 1.49 -16.16
N SER A 100 10.24 0.49 -16.14
CA SER A 100 10.55 -0.79 -15.50
C SER A 100 11.56 -1.60 -16.30
N THR A 101 12.23 -2.52 -15.62
CA THR A 101 13.15 -3.47 -16.28
C THR A 101 12.38 -4.36 -17.25
N SER A 102 13.05 -4.83 -18.30
CA SER A 102 12.50 -5.86 -19.19
C SER A 102 12.65 -7.27 -18.61
N SER A 103 13.62 -7.46 -17.70
CA SER A 103 13.87 -8.74 -17.03
C SER A 103 13.10 -8.79 -15.70
N PRO A 104 12.30 -9.84 -15.46
CA PRO A 104 11.56 -10.00 -14.22
C PRO A 104 12.47 -10.52 -13.10
N THR A 105 12.13 -10.17 -11.87
CA THR A 105 12.52 -10.91 -10.67
C THR A 105 11.35 -11.77 -10.23
N THR A 106 11.57 -13.04 -9.90
CA THR A 106 10.51 -13.91 -9.41
C THR A 106 10.45 -13.88 -7.89
N PHE A 107 9.29 -13.54 -7.33
CA PHE A 107 9.05 -13.53 -5.89
C PHE A 107 7.57 -13.84 -5.60
N GLY A 108 7.29 -14.69 -4.61
CA GLY A 108 5.90 -15.11 -4.31
C GLY A 108 5.17 -15.77 -5.48
N GLY A 109 5.90 -16.44 -6.39
CA GLY A 109 5.33 -17.00 -7.62
C GLY A 109 4.98 -15.96 -8.71
N GLN A 110 5.18 -14.67 -8.45
CA GLN A 110 4.93 -13.58 -9.39
C GLN A 110 6.20 -13.08 -10.07
N GLN A 111 6.03 -12.54 -11.28
CA GLN A 111 7.09 -11.83 -12.01
C GLN A 111 6.97 -10.34 -11.73
N LEU A 112 8.04 -9.76 -11.17
CA LEU A 112 8.08 -8.35 -10.78
C LEU A 112 9.12 -7.61 -11.62
N TYR A 113 8.75 -6.45 -12.16
CA TYR A 113 9.65 -5.63 -12.99
C TYR A 113 10.06 -4.38 -12.22
N SER A 114 11.27 -4.37 -11.68
CA SER A 114 11.74 -3.23 -10.88
C SER A 114 11.80 -1.96 -11.72
N TRP A 115 11.48 -0.82 -11.12
CA TRP A 115 11.73 0.49 -11.70
C TRP A 115 12.35 1.40 -10.64
N SER A 116 13.09 2.40 -11.09
CA SER A 116 13.60 3.44 -10.20
C SER A 116 13.80 4.76 -10.93
N LEU A 117 13.65 5.84 -10.19
CA LEU A 117 14.10 7.17 -10.56
C LEU A 117 15.02 7.66 -9.45
N THR A 118 16.26 8.00 -9.77
CA THR A 118 17.28 8.35 -8.76
C THR A 118 17.76 9.78 -8.92
N ASN A 119 17.94 10.49 -7.80
CA ASN A 119 18.47 11.86 -7.77
C ASN A 119 17.74 12.84 -8.71
N PHE A 120 16.41 12.72 -8.80
CA PHE A 120 15.60 13.61 -9.60
C PHE A 120 15.64 15.03 -9.04
N ASP A 121 16.21 15.96 -9.80
CA ASP A 121 16.27 17.37 -9.45
C ASP A 121 14.88 18.00 -9.65
N PHE A 122 14.08 17.98 -8.57
CA PHE A 122 12.68 18.39 -8.64
C PHE A 122 12.53 19.87 -8.97
N PHE A 123 13.38 20.72 -8.39
CA PHE A 123 13.31 22.17 -8.60
C PHE A 123 13.84 22.62 -9.96
N ALA A 124 14.84 21.92 -10.50
CA ALA A 124 15.32 22.20 -11.85
C ALA A 124 14.36 21.67 -12.94
N SER A 125 13.65 20.57 -12.68
CA SER A 125 12.88 19.86 -13.71
C SER A 125 11.40 20.24 -13.73
N VAL A 126 10.83 20.68 -12.61
CA VAL A 126 9.39 20.92 -12.47
C VAL A 126 9.10 22.43 -12.38
N PRO A 127 8.39 23.00 -13.38
CA PRO A 127 7.91 24.37 -13.29
C PRO A 127 7.02 24.56 -12.06
N ASP A 128 7.21 25.68 -11.36
CA ASP A 128 6.48 25.99 -10.13
C ASP A 128 6.64 24.90 -9.05
N ALA A 129 7.81 24.22 -8.97
CA ALA A 129 8.11 23.14 -8.02
C ALA A 129 7.66 23.46 -6.57
N ALA A 130 7.82 24.70 -6.14
CA ALA A 130 7.43 25.14 -4.80
C ALA A 130 5.91 25.02 -4.52
N CYS A 131 5.05 25.06 -5.55
CA CYS A 131 3.60 24.87 -5.42
C CYS A 131 3.20 23.43 -5.08
N TYR A 132 4.12 22.46 -5.20
CA TYR A 132 3.85 21.05 -4.87
C TYR A 132 4.15 20.78 -3.39
N TRP A 133 5.07 21.54 -2.80
CA TRP A 133 5.50 21.42 -1.41
C TRP A 133 4.74 22.31 -0.44
N SER A 134 4.11 23.39 -0.92
CA SER A 134 3.46 24.41 -0.08
C SER A 134 2.00 24.64 -0.47
N SER A 135 1.13 24.75 0.54
CA SER A 135 -0.28 25.13 0.38
C SER A 135 -0.50 26.64 0.27
N HIS A 136 0.58 27.44 0.37
CA HIS A 136 0.47 28.90 0.26
C HIS A 136 0.11 29.33 -1.16
N VAL A 137 -0.76 30.34 -1.27
CA VAL A 137 -1.22 30.93 -2.54
C VAL A 137 -0.05 31.37 -3.44
N PHE A 138 1.04 31.83 -2.83
CA PHE A 138 2.24 32.31 -3.53
C PHE A 138 3.27 31.22 -3.81
N CYS A 139 2.98 29.96 -3.47
CA CYS A 139 3.92 28.84 -3.60
C CYS A 139 5.29 29.12 -2.97
N ALA A 140 5.31 29.83 -1.85
CA ALA A 140 6.51 29.98 -1.04
C ALA A 140 6.58 28.78 -0.10
N ILE A 141 7.73 28.09 -0.07
CA ILE A 141 7.90 27.04 0.92
C ILE A 141 8.22 27.72 2.26
N PRO A 142 7.39 27.51 3.30
CA PRO A 142 7.68 28.06 4.61
C PRO A 142 8.99 27.46 5.14
N GLY A 143 9.77 28.23 5.91
CA GLY A 143 10.84 27.64 6.71
C GLY A 143 10.25 26.72 7.79
N GLY A 144 10.93 25.62 8.10
CA GLY A 144 10.46 24.61 9.05
C GLY A 144 9.99 23.33 8.36
N PHE A 145 8.67 23.15 8.20
CA PHE A 145 8.07 21.91 7.69
C PHE A 145 7.26 22.16 6.43
N ALA A 146 7.48 21.31 5.42
CA ALA A 146 6.62 21.22 4.24
C ALA A 146 6.39 19.76 3.85
N SER A 147 5.40 19.53 2.97
CA SER A 147 5.07 18.21 2.48
C SER A 147 4.59 18.23 1.05
N ALA A 148 4.88 17.18 0.29
CA ALA A 148 4.36 16.99 -1.07
C ALA A 148 3.65 15.64 -1.20
N LYS A 149 2.66 15.58 -2.09
CA LYS A 149 1.91 14.34 -2.39
C LYS A 149 2.26 13.84 -3.78
N PHE A 150 2.54 12.55 -3.87
CA PHE A 150 2.88 11.84 -5.10
C PHE A 150 1.93 10.67 -5.31
N ARG A 151 1.74 10.27 -6.57
CA ARG A 151 1.13 9.00 -6.94
C ARG A 151 1.73 8.52 -8.25
N PHE A 152 1.61 7.23 -8.50
CA PHE A 152 2.33 6.56 -9.57
C PHE A 152 1.34 5.82 -10.44
N LYS A 153 1.53 5.85 -11.77
CA LYS A 153 0.64 5.17 -12.70
C LYS A 153 1.46 4.43 -13.74
N GLU A 154 1.22 3.14 -13.86
CA GLU A 154 1.77 2.33 -14.95
C GLU A 154 0.91 2.49 -16.20
N GLN A 155 1.52 2.93 -17.31
CA GLN A 155 0.81 3.04 -18.58
C GLN A 155 0.46 1.66 -19.13
N GLY A 156 -0.82 1.44 -19.44
CA GLY A 156 -1.30 0.19 -20.01
C GLY A 156 -1.66 -0.89 -18.98
N SER A 157 -1.39 -0.66 -17.68
CA SER A 157 -1.92 -1.53 -16.62
C SER A 157 -3.43 -1.31 -16.45
N ALA A 158 -4.13 -2.36 -16.00
CA ALA A 158 -5.53 -2.28 -15.60
C ALA A 158 -5.72 -1.44 -14.32
N LEU A 159 -4.65 -1.20 -13.57
CA LEU A 159 -4.67 -0.36 -12.37
C LEU A 159 -4.66 1.12 -12.70
N ALA A 160 -5.44 1.87 -11.92
CA ALA A 160 -5.38 3.33 -11.98
C ALA A 160 -4.03 3.86 -11.46
N HIS A 161 -3.52 3.26 -10.37
CA HIS A 161 -2.30 3.70 -9.68
C HIS A 161 -1.58 2.54 -8.96
N LEU A 162 -0.28 2.69 -8.75
CA LEU A 162 0.54 1.77 -7.95
C LEU A 162 0.28 1.97 -6.45
N VAL A 163 0.44 0.88 -5.69
CA VAL A 163 0.27 0.88 -4.24
C VAL A 163 1.46 1.56 -3.54
N THR A 164 1.18 2.30 -2.47
CA THR A 164 2.17 2.93 -1.58
C THR A 164 2.07 2.37 -0.16
N PHE A 165 3.16 2.38 0.59
CA PHE A 165 3.26 1.77 1.92
C PHE A 165 3.60 2.80 3.00
N ASP A 166 3.16 2.55 4.23
CA ASP A 166 3.70 3.18 5.44
C ASP A 166 4.97 2.42 5.90
N ASP A 167 5.67 2.93 6.91
CA ASP A 167 6.84 2.27 7.51
C ASP A 167 6.53 0.83 7.91
N GLY A 168 7.35 -0.10 7.39
CA GLY A 168 7.19 -1.54 7.61
C GLY A 168 6.16 -2.22 6.69
N GLY A 169 5.49 -1.50 5.78
CA GLY A 169 4.54 -2.08 4.86
C GLY A 169 5.19 -3.09 3.89
N VAL A 170 6.43 -2.83 3.45
CA VAL A 170 7.19 -3.79 2.62
C VAL A 170 7.49 -5.08 3.38
N ALA A 171 7.82 -4.99 4.68
CA ALA A 171 8.04 -6.16 5.52
C ALA A 171 6.73 -6.97 5.68
N CYS A 172 5.59 -6.31 5.88
CA CYS A 172 4.28 -6.94 5.87
C CYS A 172 4.00 -7.71 4.57
N VAL A 173 4.36 -7.15 3.40
CA VAL A 173 4.19 -7.84 2.10
C VAL A 173 5.03 -9.10 2.05
N ILE A 174 6.29 -9.02 2.47
CA ILE A 174 7.20 -10.18 2.51
C ILE A 174 6.64 -11.27 3.42
N ASP A 175 6.21 -10.92 4.63
CA ASP A 175 5.65 -11.87 5.60
C ASP A 175 4.41 -12.59 5.04
N GLN A 176 3.48 -11.86 4.42
CA GLN A 176 2.28 -12.48 3.83
C GLN A 176 2.60 -13.37 2.64
N VAL A 177 3.57 -12.99 1.82
CA VAL A 177 4.01 -13.82 0.68
C VAL A 177 4.71 -15.09 1.16
N ASP A 178 5.50 -15.01 2.23
CA ASP A 178 6.11 -16.18 2.87
C ASP A 178 5.05 -17.11 3.49
N ASP A 179 3.90 -16.56 3.92
CA ASP A 179 2.70 -17.30 4.34
C ASP A 179 1.88 -17.87 3.16
N GLY A 180 2.30 -17.62 1.92
CA GLY A 180 1.71 -18.18 0.70
C GLY A 180 0.70 -17.27 -0.01
N GLU A 181 0.57 -16.00 0.41
CA GLU A 181 -0.25 -15.01 -0.29
C GLU A 181 0.42 -14.58 -1.61
N ASP A 182 -0.39 -14.14 -2.56
CA ASP A 182 0.11 -13.53 -3.79
C ASP A 182 0.74 -12.15 -3.51
N TRP A 183 1.87 -11.81 -4.16
CA TRP A 183 2.57 -10.53 -3.94
C TRP A 183 1.65 -9.31 -4.06
N PHE A 184 0.70 -9.34 -4.99
CA PHE A 184 -0.17 -8.22 -5.25
C PHE A 184 -1.36 -8.14 -4.30
N ALA A 185 -1.87 -9.29 -3.87
CA ALA A 185 -2.85 -9.35 -2.79
C ALA A 185 -2.23 -8.88 -1.46
N ALA A 186 -1.01 -9.34 -1.15
CA ALA A 186 -0.23 -8.88 -0.01
C ALA A 186 0.11 -7.38 -0.09
N GLY A 187 0.48 -6.89 -1.27
CA GLY A 187 0.70 -5.46 -1.52
C GLY A 187 -0.54 -4.62 -1.19
N SER A 188 -1.71 -5.04 -1.66
CA SER A 188 -2.97 -4.37 -1.37
C SER A 188 -3.32 -4.39 0.13
N SER A 189 -3.15 -5.53 0.80
CA SER A 189 -3.50 -5.69 2.22
C SER A 189 -2.56 -4.94 3.17
N CYS A 190 -1.29 -4.80 2.81
CA CYS A 190 -0.25 -4.08 3.56
C CYS A 190 -0.11 -2.60 3.16
N SER A 191 -0.96 -2.11 2.26
CA SER A 191 -0.88 -0.75 1.75
C SER A 191 -1.12 0.30 2.85
N SER A 192 -0.54 1.48 2.66
CA SER A 192 -0.83 2.64 3.51
C SER A 192 -2.30 3.03 3.48
N ASP A 193 -2.82 3.59 4.57
CA ASP A 193 -4.19 4.11 4.65
C ASP A 193 -4.45 5.22 3.58
N ASP A 194 -3.40 5.93 3.16
CA ASP A 194 -3.44 6.97 2.14
C ASP A 194 -3.25 6.43 0.70
N SER A 195 -2.98 5.14 0.53
CA SER A 195 -2.72 4.52 -0.78
C SER A 195 -3.84 4.83 -1.78
N PRO A 196 -3.53 5.26 -3.03
CA PRO A 196 -2.22 5.22 -3.69
C PRO A 196 -1.39 6.52 -3.57
N VAL A 197 -1.68 7.35 -2.57
CA VAL A 197 -0.98 8.62 -2.35
C VAL A 197 0.19 8.43 -1.40
N LEU A 198 1.37 8.82 -1.87
CA LEU A 198 2.59 8.92 -1.07
C LEU A 198 2.77 10.38 -0.60
N THR A 199 2.75 10.62 0.70
CA THR A 199 3.07 11.94 1.28
C THR A 199 4.52 11.96 1.73
N LEU A 200 5.33 12.89 1.23
CA LEU A 200 6.72 13.10 1.65
C LEU A 200 6.84 14.34 2.52
N ARG A 201 7.78 14.31 3.48
CA ARG A 201 8.04 15.38 4.45
C ARG A 201 9.43 15.95 4.25
N VAL A 202 9.57 17.25 4.49
CA VAL A 202 10.85 17.95 4.31
C VAL A 202 11.06 18.97 5.42
N LEU A 203 12.33 19.15 5.80
CA LEU A 203 12.76 20.22 6.68
C LEU A 203 13.36 21.34 5.82
N THR A 204 12.83 22.56 5.94
CA THR A 204 13.03 23.67 5.00
C THR A 204 13.62 24.92 5.61
#